data_AF-A0A9P6KTR6-F1
#
_entry.id   AF-A0A9P6KTR6-F1
#
_cell.length_a   1.000
_cell.length_b   1.000
_cell.length_c   1.000
_cell.angle_alpha   90.00
_cell.angle_beta   90.00
_cell.angle_gamma   90.00
#
_symmetry.space_group_name_H-M   'P 1'
#
loop_
_entity.id
_entity.type
_entity.pdbx_description
1 polymer ?
#
loop_
_entity_poly.entity_id
_entity_poly.type
_entity_poly.pdbx_seq_one_letter_code
_entity_poly.pdbx_strand_id
1 'polypeptide(L)'
;MGRYDFRPLRVRQTAKALFDSKRNAGLPQWYKIIGDIPPSETLARPLQRAPTPKKARKPSRMFQPLPIAYPEDKLRSDFFGDHPWELARPRIIVEDGGNDAKHYDWSKIVQPGKQLDGESVVQRQMWLIKHRAMSKPMAYDVARREFYFHRHREDIRRRVASEEALHCGAYFGKGPLEIGMELEDNVWESWKAWAREQIDDEEAARAQMFSGVPSDSTNLASIEFDASLEEVQAEPSVLGRNFQA
;
A
#
# COMPACT_ATOMS: atom_id res chain seq x y z
N MET A 1 21.81 -20.61 17.06
CA MET A 1 20.86 -20.58 18.20
C MET A 1 21.61 -20.01 19.40
N GLY A 2 21.38 -18.75 19.74
CA GLY A 2 22.02 -18.13 20.92
C GLY A 2 21.62 -18.89 22.19
N ARG A 3 22.57 -19.13 23.11
CA ARG A 3 22.26 -19.69 24.43
C ARG A 3 21.35 -18.70 25.17
N TYR A 4 20.19 -19.16 25.63
CA TYR A 4 19.30 -18.34 26.46
C TYR A 4 19.99 -18.03 27.80
N ASP A 5 19.98 -16.76 28.19
CA ASP A 5 20.49 -16.32 29.50
C ASP A 5 19.33 -16.21 30.50
N PHE A 6 19.34 -17.06 31.53
CA PHE A 6 18.33 -17.09 32.59
C PHE A 6 18.69 -16.25 33.81
N ARG A 7 19.87 -15.61 33.82
CA ARG A 7 20.31 -14.74 34.93
C ARG A 7 19.32 -13.60 35.22
N PRO A 8 18.69 -12.93 34.22
CA PRO A 8 17.71 -11.87 34.48
C PRO A 8 16.46 -12.33 35.24
N LEU A 9 16.03 -13.58 35.08
CA LEU A 9 14.86 -14.14 35.77
C LEU A 9 15.16 -14.54 37.22
N ARG A 10 16.43 -14.78 37.53
CA ARG A 10 16.89 -15.25 38.86
C ARG A 10 17.46 -14.12 39.72
N VAL A 11 17.27 -12.86 39.34
CA VAL A 11 17.81 -11.67 40.03
C VAL A 11 17.42 -11.63 41.51
N ARG A 12 16.19 -12.05 41.85
CA ARG A 12 15.76 -12.16 43.26
C ARG A 12 16.53 -13.24 44.03
N GLN A 13 16.76 -14.40 43.40
CA GLN A 13 17.51 -15.51 44.02
C GLN A 13 18.98 -15.14 44.20
N THR A 14 19.59 -14.46 43.22
CA THR A 14 20.98 -14.01 43.31
C THR A 14 21.16 -12.90 44.35
N ALA A 15 20.24 -11.94 44.43
CA ALA A 15 20.27 -10.91 45.47
C ALA A 15 20.14 -11.50 46.88
N LYS A 16 19.27 -12.50 47.06
CA LYS A 16 19.16 -13.24 48.32
C LYS A 16 20.49 -13.93 48.67
N ALA A 17 21.10 -14.63 47.70
CA ALA A 17 22.38 -15.31 47.91
C ALA A 17 23.53 -14.35 48.24
N LEU A 18 23.57 -13.14 47.66
CA LEU A 18 24.57 -12.11 47.98
C LEU A 18 24.38 -11.54 49.39
N PHE A 19 23.15 -11.41 49.84
CA PHE A 19 22.84 -11.02 51.21
C PHE A 19 23.20 -12.15 52.21
N ASP A 20 22.79 -13.39 51.93
CA ASP A 20 23.05 -14.55 52.78
C ASP A 20 24.57 -14.82 52.93
N SER A 21 25.35 -14.59 51.86
CA SER A 21 26.83 -14.67 51.88
C SER A 21 27.53 -13.45 52.48
N LYS A 22 26.78 -12.48 53.02
CA LYS A 22 27.28 -11.23 53.62
C LYS A 22 28.12 -10.37 52.67
N ARG A 23 27.96 -10.52 51.35
CA ARG A 23 28.60 -9.64 50.35
C ARG A 23 27.90 -8.29 50.27
N ASN A 24 26.59 -8.26 50.49
CA ASN A 24 25.78 -7.05 50.55
C ASN A 24 25.26 -6.83 51.97
N ALA A 25 25.31 -5.58 52.45
CA ALA A 25 24.87 -5.21 53.81
C ALA A 25 23.35 -5.33 54.03
N GLY A 26 22.55 -5.26 52.97
CA GLY A 26 21.10 -5.30 53.03
C GLY A 26 20.49 -5.87 51.76
N LEU A 27 19.24 -6.33 51.86
CA LEU A 27 18.48 -6.68 50.68
C LEU A 27 18.09 -5.41 49.90
N PRO A 28 18.09 -5.46 48.55
CA PRO A 28 17.62 -4.35 47.74
C PRO A 28 16.15 -4.00 48.03
N GLN A 29 15.78 -2.73 47.89
CA GLN A 29 14.40 -2.27 48.12
C GLN A 29 13.39 -3.00 47.22
N TRP A 30 13.76 -3.29 45.96
CA TRP A 30 12.92 -4.02 45.01
C TRP A 30 12.72 -5.51 45.37
N TYR A 31 13.50 -6.08 46.29
CA TYR A 31 13.45 -7.51 46.63
C TYR A 31 12.05 -7.95 47.11
N LYS A 32 11.40 -7.12 47.93
CA LYS A 32 10.04 -7.37 48.43
C LYS A 32 9.00 -7.25 47.30
N ILE A 33 9.19 -6.36 46.34
CA ILE A 33 8.24 -6.15 45.22
C ILE A 33 8.27 -7.34 44.26
N ILE A 34 9.47 -7.84 43.88
CA ILE A 34 9.61 -9.10 43.11
C ILE A 34 9.22 -10.31 43.98
N GLY A 35 9.21 -10.12 45.30
CA GLY A 35 8.50 -10.89 46.31
C GLY A 35 7.09 -11.28 45.89
N ASP A 36 6.31 -10.23 45.77
CA ASP A 36 4.86 -10.22 45.66
C ASP A 36 4.41 -10.40 44.19
N ILE A 37 5.24 -9.95 43.24
CA ILE A 37 5.00 -10.06 41.80
C ILE A 37 6.14 -10.88 41.17
N PRO A 38 6.05 -12.23 41.22
CA PRO A 38 7.05 -13.08 40.59
C PRO A 38 7.01 -12.96 39.05
N PRO A 39 8.15 -13.16 38.36
CA PRO A 39 8.17 -13.19 36.89
C PRO A 39 7.36 -14.38 36.36
N SER A 40 6.76 -14.23 35.17
CA SER A 40 5.99 -15.28 34.51
C SER A 40 6.85 -16.46 34.04
N GLU A 41 6.22 -17.63 33.85
CA GLU A 41 6.88 -18.79 33.26
C GLU A 41 7.42 -18.48 31.86
N THR A 42 8.68 -18.80 31.61
CA THR A 42 9.36 -18.54 30.33
C THR A 42 9.64 -19.84 29.58
N LEU A 43 9.64 -19.78 28.24
CA LEU A 43 10.02 -20.88 27.33
C LEU A 43 9.09 -22.11 27.32
N ALA A 44 7.94 -22.05 28.00
CA ALA A 44 6.87 -22.99 27.73
C ALA A 44 6.33 -22.72 26.32
N ARG A 45 6.29 -23.75 25.46
CA ARG A 45 5.67 -23.65 24.14
C ARG A 45 4.26 -24.24 24.24
N PRO A 46 3.21 -23.42 24.45
CA PRO A 46 1.85 -23.94 24.57
C PRO A 46 1.39 -24.55 23.25
N LEU A 47 0.57 -25.59 23.35
CA LEU A 47 -0.08 -26.20 22.20
C LEU A 47 -1.06 -25.20 21.58
N GLN A 48 -0.79 -24.76 20.35
CA GLN A 48 -1.66 -23.82 19.64
C GLN A 48 -2.67 -24.55 18.76
N ARG A 49 -2.30 -25.72 18.23
CA ARG A 49 -3.15 -26.52 17.33
C ARG A 49 -3.47 -27.87 17.96
N ALA A 50 -4.76 -28.21 17.99
CA ALA A 50 -5.16 -29.57 18.35
C ALA A 50 -4.52 -30.57 17.36
N PRO A 51 -3.94 -31.68 17.83
CA PRO A 51 -3.35 -32.68 16.95
C PRO A 51 -4.46 -33.36 16.16
N THR A 52 -4.61 -33.01 14.89
CA THR A 52 -5.46 -33.76 13.96
C THR A 52 -4.60 -34.82 13.27
N PRO A 53 -4.70 -36.12 13.65
CA PRO A 53 -3.94 -37.16 12.98
C PRO A 53 -4.45 -37.31 11.54
N LYS A 54 -3.70 -36.82 10.55
CA LYS A 54 -3.90 -37.25 9.16
C LYS A 54 -3.28 -38.63 9.01
N LYS A 55 -4.06 -39.57 8.46
CA LYS A 55 -3.74 -41.01 8.26
C LYS A 55 -2.23 -41.29 8.26
N ALA A 56 -1.79 -42.04 9.28
CA ALA A 56 -0.43 -42.59 9.47
C ALA A 56 0.76 -41.62 9.69
N ARG A 57 0.57 -40.29 9.76
CA ARG A 57 1.68 -39.34 9.99
C ARG A 57 1.58 -38.64 11.35
N LYS A 58 2.73 -38.48 12.02
CA LYS A 58 2.85 -37.68 13.25
C LYS A 58 2.46 -36.22 12.95
N PRO A 59 1.60 -35.58 13.75
CA PRO A 59 1.21 -34.19 13.54
C PRO A 59 2.42 -33.26 13.70
N SER A 60 2.62 -32.37 12.74
CA SER A 60 3.65 -31.32 12.78
C SER A 60 3.01 -29.96 13.07
N ARG A 61 3.82 -28.95 13.43
CA ARG A 61 3.38 -27.54 13.63
C ARG A 61 2.38 -27.33 14.79
N MET A 62 2.33 -28.26 15.74
CA MET A 62 1.45 -28.20 16.92
C MET A 62 1.62 -26.92 17.78
N PHE A 63 2.84 -26.41 17.82
CA PHE A 63 3.20 -25.19 18.56
C PHE A 63 3.25 -23.93 17.69
N GLN A 64 2.87 -24.02 16.41
CA GLN A 64 2.86 -22.88 15.50
C GLN A 64 1.54 -22.12 15.66
N PRO A 65 1.57 -20.77 15.80
CA PRO A 65 0.36 -19.95 15.81
C PRO A 65 -0.56 -20.25 14.62
N LEU A 66 -1.88 -20.12 14.82
CA LEU A 66 -2.84 -20.26 13.74
C LEU A 66 -2.82 -19.01 12.87
N PRO A 67 -2.93 -19.15 11.53
CA PRO A 67 -3.18 -18.00 10.68
C PRO A 67 -4.54 -17.41 11.03
N ILE A 68 -4.60 -16.09 11.21
CA ILE A 68 -5.84 -15.36 11.42
C ILE A 68 -6.46 -15.16 10.04
N ALA A 69 -7.65 -15.72 9.81
CA ALA A 69 -8.37 -15.62 8.56
C ALA A 69 -9.83 -15.30 8.83
N TYR A 70 -10.36 -14.35 8.09
CA TYR A 70 -11.71 -13.85 8.25
C TYR A 70 -12.55 -14.13 7.01
N PRO A 71 -13.86 -14.39 7.15
CA PRO A 71 -14.74 -14.58 5.99
C PRO A 71 -14.80 -13.33 5.08
N GLU A 72 -14.58 -12.15 5.65
CA GLU A 72 -14.49 -10.86 4.96
C GLU A 72 -13.29 -10.79 3.99
N ASP A 73 -12.20 -11.52 4.24
CA ASP A 73 -10.98 -11.46 3.41
C ASP A 73 -11.25 -11.88 1.97
N LYS A 74 -12.12 -12.89 1.78
CA LYS A 74 -12.57 -13.32 0.45
C LYS A 74 -13.44 -12.26 -0.23
N LEU A 75 -14.27 -11.55 0.55
CA LEU A 75 -15.12 -10.49 0.00
C LEU A 75 -14.28 -9.28 -0.43
N ARG A 76 -13.22 -8.97 0.32
CA ARG A 76 -12.24 -7.94 -0.05
C ARG A 76 -11.54 -8.29 -1.35
N SER A 77 -11.04 -9.52 -1.49
CA SER A 77 -10.37 -9.94 -2.73
C SER A 77 -11.31 -9.87 -3.94
N ASP A 78 -12.56 -10.29 -3.77
CA ASP A 78 -13.57 -10.23 -4.84
C ASP A 78 -13.85 -8.76 -5.24
N PHE A 79 -14.09 -7.88 -4.25
CA PHE A 79 -14.41 -6.47 -4.52
C PHE A 79 -13.26 -5.71 -5.19
N PHE A 80 -12.03 -5.82 -4.67
CA PHE A 80 -10.87 -5.12 -5.23
C PHE A 80 -10.39 -5.75 -6.54
N GLY A 81 -10.70 -7.03 -6.79
CA GLY A 81 -10.52 -7.65 -8.10
C GLY A 81 -11.40 -7.01 -9.17
N ASP A 82 -12.67 -6.73 -8.82
CA ASP A 82 -13.61 -6.04 -9.72
C ASP A 82 -13.33 -4.54 -9.85
N HIS A 83 -12.78 -3.90 -8.81
CA HIS A 83 -12.56 -2.44 -8.73
C HIS A 83 -11.09 -2.07 -8.44
N PRO A 84 -10.16 -2.27 -9.40
CA PRO A 84 -8.74 -1.99 -9.16
C PRO A 84 -8.47 -0.53 -8.79
N TRP A 85 -9.20 0.42 -9.39
CA TRP A 85 -9.02 1.85 -9.15
C TRP A 85 -9.51 2.35 -7.80
N GLU A 86 -10.25 1.54 -7.04
CA GLU A 86 -10.54 1.87 -5.63
C GLU A 86 -9.27 1.78 -4.76
N LEU A 87 -8.23 1.04 -5.19
CA LEU A 87 -6.92 1.02 -4.52
C LEU A 87 -6.12 2.32 -4.72
N ALA A 88 -6.40 3.08 -5.79
CA ALA A 88 -5.74 4.36 -6.03
C ALA A 88 -6.25 5.46 -5.09
N ARG A 89 -7.41 5.26 -4.45
CA ARG A 89 -7.94 6.22 -3.47
C ARG A 89 -7.15 6.11 -2.17
N PRO A 90 -6.54 7.21 -1.69
CA PRO A 90 -5.73 7.18 -0.47
C PRO A 90 -6.61 6.81 0.73
N ARG A 91 -6.11 5.90 1.56
CA ARG A 91 -6.77 5.44 2.78
C ARG A 91 -5.85 5.61 3.97
N ILE A 92 -6.38 6.21 5.04
CA ILE A 92 -5.70 6.32 6.33
C ILE A 92 -5.96 5.02 7.11
N ILE A 93 -4.88 4.37 7.54
CA ILE A 93 -4.92 3.12 8.33
C ILE A 93 -4.62 3.41 9.81
N VAL A 94 -4.06 4.58 10.11
CA VAL A 94 -3.81 5.02 11.48
C VAL A 94 -5.16 5.16 12.19
N GLU A 95 -5.31 4.43 13.30
CA GLU A 95 -6.51 4.47 14.15
C GLU A 95 -6.40 5.61 15.17
N ASP A 96 -7.53 6.25 15.50
CA ASP A 96 -7.57 7.30 16.51
C ASP A 96 -7.60 6.69 17.92
N GLY A 97 -8.64 5.90 18.23
CA GLY A 97 -8.85 5.27 19.54
C GLY A 97 -9.08 3.75 19.50
N GLY A 98 -9.00 3.14 18.32
CA GLY A 98 -9.20 1.71 18.07
C GLY A 98 -10.60 1.18 18.41
N ASN A 99 -11.54 2.06 18.76
CA ASN A 99 -12.90 1.72 19.19
C ASN A 99 -13.97 2.15 18.18
N ASP A 100 -13.54 2.68 17.03
CA ASP A 100 -14.38 3.30 16.01
C ASP A 100 -15.43 2.30 15.49
N ALA A 101 -15.03 1.03 15.37
CA ALA A 101 -15.88 -0.07 14.92
C ALA A 101 -17.13 -0.31 15.80
N LYS A 102 -17.11 0.08 17.09
CA LYS A 102 -18.25 -0.12 18.00
C LYS A 102 -19.45 0.74 17.66
N HIS A 103 -19.24 1.88 17.02
CA HIS A 103 -20.28 2.85 16.71
C HIS A 103 -20.86 2.69 15.30
N TYR A 104 -20.34 1.74 14.51
CA TYR A 104 -20.80 1.53 13.14
C TYR A 104 -22.03 0.63 13.09
N ASP A 105 -23.09 1.15 12.47
CA ASP A 105 -24.29 0.39 12.16
C ASP A 105 -24.38 0.12 10.66
N TRP A 106 -24.02 -1.09 10.26
CA TRP A 106 -24.01 -1.57 8.87
C TRP A 106 -25.41 -1.79 8.27
N SER A 107 -26.48 -1.36 8.95
CA SER A 107 -27.81 -1.16 8.37
C SER A 107 -27.81 -0.10 7.25
N LYS A 108 -26.81 0.80 7.25
CA LYS A 108 -26.51 1.77 6.19
C LYS A 108 -25.05 1.63 5.75
N ILE A 109 -24.72 2.01 4.52
CA ILE A 109 -23.33 1.91 4.02
C ILE A 109 -22.44 3.07 4.52
N VAL A 110 -23.03 4.25 4.68
CA VAL A 110 -22.34 5.44 5.20
C VAL A 110 -22.34 5.39 6.71
N GLN A 111 -21.15 5.50 7.29
CA GLN A 111 -20.94 5.55 8.73
C GLN A 111 -20.43 6.94 9.14
N PRO A 112 -20.77 7.41 10.34
CA PRO A 112 -20.21 8.66 10.87
C PRO A 112 -18.70 8.50 11.08
N GLY A 113 -17.92 9.52 10.72
CA GLY A 113 -16.46 9.53 10.90
C GLY A 113 -15.66 8.65 9.93
N LYS A 114 -16.28 7.65 9.28
CA LYS A 114 -15.61 6.77 8.32
C LYS A 114 -15.78 7.29 6.89
N GLN A 115 -14.69 7.34 6.13
CA GLN A 115 -14.76 7.56 4.68
C GLN A 115 -15.40 6.36 3.97
N LEU A 116 -16.15 6.65 2.90
CA LEU A 116 -16.75 5.62 2.07
C LEU A 116 -15.68 4.95 1.20
N ASP A 117 -15.52 3.64 1.40
CA ASP A 117 -14.50 2.81 0.76
C ASP A 117 -15.04 1.40 0.47
N GLY A 118 -14.19 0.53 -0.08
CA GLY A 118 -14.52 -0.88 -0.29
C GLY A 118 -14.79 -1.67 1.00
N GLU A 119 -14.21 -1.28 2.13
CA GLU A 119 -14.49 -1.93 3.41
C GLU A 119 -15.94 -1.69 3.85
N SER A 120 -16.49 -0.50 3.58
CA SER A 120 -17.91 -0.24 3.81
C SER A 120 -18.80 -1.17 2.98
N VAL A 121 -18.42 -1.50 1.74
CA VAL A 121 -19.14 -2.45 0.88
C VAL A 121 -19.09 -3.85 1.47
N VAL A 122 -17.91 -4.32 1.88
CA VAL A 122 -17.69 -5.65 2.45
C VAL A 122 -18.49 -5.83 3.74
N GLN A 123 -18.45 -4.85 4.65
CA GLN A 123 -19.19 -4.91 5.90
C GLN A 123 -20.70 -4.83 5.70
N ARG A 124 -21.15 -3.98 4.77
CA ARG A 124 -22.55 -3.91 4.34
C ARG A 124 -23.04 -5.23 3.76
N GLN A 125 -22.25 -5.83 2.87
CA GLN A 125 -22.54 -7.15 2.29
C GLN A 125 -22.64 -8.22 3.39
N MET A 126 -21.69 -8.26 4.31
CA MET A 126 -21.68 -9.19 5.44
C MET A 126 -22.92 -9.01 6.34
N TRP A 127 -23.32 -7.76 6.59
CA TRP A 127 -24.51 -7.44 7.36
C TRP A 127 -25.79 -7.94 6.68
N LEU A 128 -25.91 -7.74 5.36
CA LEU A 128 -27.05 -8.23 4.56
C LEU A 128 -27.15 -9.76 4.55
N ILE A 129 -26.01 -10.45 4.47
CA ILE A 129 -25.97 -11.91 4.56
C ILE A 129 -26.45 -12.37 5.95
N LYS A 130 -25.94 -11.75 7.03
CA LYS A 130 -26.25 -12.16 8.42
C LYS A 130 -27.68 -11.85 8.84
N HIS A 131 -28.21 -10.66 8.53
CA HIS A 131 -29.50 -10.19 9.06
C HIS A 131 -30.67 -10.39 8.10
N ARG A 132 -30.43 -10.34 6.79
CA ARG A 132 -31.47 -10.48 5.76
C ARG A 132 -31.42 -11.83 5.03
N ALA A 133 -30.54 -12.74 5.46
CA ALA A 133 -30.35 -14.07 4.88
C ALA A 133 -30.19 -14.05 3.34
N MET A 134 -29.57 -12.99 2.81
CA MET A 134 -29.34 -12.84 1.37
C MET A 134 -28.23 -13.76 0.89
N SER A 135 -28.32 -14.22 -0.36
CA SER A 135 -27.20 -14.92 -1.00
C SER A 135 -26.01 -13.97 -1.18
N LYS A 136 -24.79 -14.53 -1.14
CA LYS A 136 -23.54 -13.76 -1.33
C LYS A 136 -23.59 -12.82 -2.56
N PRO A 137 -24.00 -13.27 -3.78
CA PRO A 137 -24.05 -12.38 -4.95
C PRO A 137 -25.14 -11.31 -4.83
N MET A 138 -26.33 -11.64 -4.33
CA MET A 138 -27.40 -10.65 -4.18
C MET A 138 -27.03 -9.56 -3.16
N ALA A 139 -26.42 -9.95 -2.04
CA ALA A 139 -25.91 -9.01 -1.05
C ALA A 139 -24.80 -8.11 -1.62
N TYR A 140 -23.95 -8.66 -2.49
CA TYR A 140 -22.90 -7.91 -3.18
C TYR A 140 -23.50 -6.85 -4.10
N ASP A 141 -24.47 -7.21 -4.94
CA ASP A 141 -25.11 -6.30 -5.88
C ASP A 141 -25.86 -5.16 -5.21
N VAL A 142 -26.49 -5.41 -4.06
CA VAL A 142 -27.14 -4.36 -3.26
C VAL A 142 -26.10 -3.40 -2.69
N ALA A 143 -25.06 -3.92 -2.01
CA ALA A 143 -24.02 -3.09 -1.40
C ALA A 143 -23.25 -2.27 -2.46
N ARG A 144 -22.96 -2.88 -3.61
CA ARG A 144 -22.28 -2.25 -4.74
C ARG A 144 -23.09 -1.13 -5.38
N ARG A 145 -24.41 -1.31 -5.57
CA ARG A 145 -25.29 -0.24 -6.08
C ARG A 145 -25.40 0.93 -5.11
N GLU A 146 -25.52 0.65 -3.81
CA GLU A 146 -25.48 1.70 -2.77
C GLU A 146 -24.16 2.47 -2.82
N PHE A 147 -23.04 1.77 -2.99
CA PHE A 147 -21.71 2.36 -3.12
C PHE A 147 -21.58 3.26 -4.35
N TYR A 148 -22.00 2.78 -5.53
CA TYR A 148 -21.98 3.57 -6.77
C TYR A 148 -22.83 4.82 -6.66
N PHE A 149 -24.01 4.72 -6.07
CA PHE A 149 -24.86 5.87 -5.84
C PHE A 149 -24.16 6.97 -5.03
N HIS A 150 -23.48 6.59 -3.95
CA HIS A 150 -22.75 7.55 -3.14
C HIS A 150 -21.50 8.11 -3.81
N ARG A 151 -20.74 7.27 -4.54
CA ARG A 151 -19.58 7.71 -5.34
C ARG A 151 -19.98 8.71 -6.41
N HIS A 152 -21.02 8.41 -7.17
CA HIS A 152 -21.54 9.31 -8.19
C HIS A 152 -21.98 10.66 -7.59
N ARG A 153 -22.65 10.63 -6.42
CA ARG A 153 -23.05 11.86 -5.72
C ARG A 153 -21.85 12.66 -5.21
N GLU A 154 -20.78 12.00 -4.78
CA GLU A 154 -19.52 12.65 -4.37
C GLU A 154 -18.89 13.41 -5.55
N ASP A 155 -18.86 12.80 -6.73
CA ASP A 155 -18.27 13.40 -7.93
C ASP A 155 -19.11 14.56 -8.49
N ILE A 156 -20.43 14.39 -8.57
CA ILE A 156 -21.34 15.48 -8.93
C ILE A 156 -21.16 16.66 -7.97
N ARG A 157 -21.10 16.38 -6.67
CA ARG A 157 -20.96 17.44 -5.66
C ARG A 157 -19.67 18.23 -5.85
N ARG A 158 -18.54 17.57 -6.13
CA ARG A 158 -17.28 18.28 -6.40
C ARG A 158 -17.39 19.20 -7.60
N ARG A 159 -17.97 18.69 -8.70
CA ARG A 159 -18.13 19.45 -9.95
C ARG A 159 -19.02 20.68 -9.75
N VAL A 160 -20.22 20.47 -9.19
CA VAL A 160 -21.17 21.55 -8.92
C VAL A 160 -20.56 22.58 -7.97
N ALA A 161 -19.89 22.16 -6.89
CA ALA A 161 -19.23 23.08 -5.97
C ALA A 161 -18.15 23.94 -6.64
N SER A 162 -17.36 23.36 -7.56
CA SER A 162 -16.37 24.13 -8.31
C SER A 162 -17.00 25.15 -9.26
N GLU A 163 -18.10 24.77 -9.93
CA GLU A 163 -18.83 25.65 -10.85
C GLU A 163 -19.51 26.80 -10.11
N GLU A 164 -20.18 26.51 -9.00
CA GLU A 164 -20.82 27.52 -8.14
C GLU A 164 -19.79 28.50 -7.57
N ALA A 165 -18.61 28.01 -7.17
CA ALA A 165 -17.54 28.86 -6.66
C ALA A 165 -17.00 29.80 -7.75
N LEU A 166 -16.75 29.29 -8.97
CA LEU A 166 -16.32 30.10 -10.12
C LEU A 166 -17.37 31.15 -10.49
N HIS A 167 -18.65 30.76 -10.51
CA HIS A 167 -19.76 31.66 -10.79
C HIS A 167 -19.86 32.80 -9.74
N CYS A 168 -19.54 32.50 -8.47
CA CYS A 168 -19.46 33.50 -7.40
C CYS A 168 -18.17 34.33 -7.40
N GLY A 169 -17.30 34.18 -8.40
CA GLY A 169 -16.05 34.95 -8.54
C GLY A 169 -14.87 34.40 -7.73
N ALA A 170 -14.93 33.16 -7.22
CA ALA A 170 -13.75 32.51 -6.66
C ALA A 170 -12.77 32.14 -7.78
N TYR A 171 -11.48 32.28 -7.51
CA TYR A 171 -10.41 31.86 -8.42
C TYR A 171 -9.63 30.70 -7.79
N PHE A 172 -9.26 29.72 -8.62
CA PHE A 172 -8.43 28.59 -8.22
C PHE A 172 -7.03 28.74 -8.82
N GLY A 173 -6.02 28.21 -8.14
CA GLY A 173 -4.67 28.08 -8.71
C GLY A 173 -4.61 27.00 -9.79
N LYS A 174 -3.38 26.58 -10.12
CA LYS A 174 -3.14 25.51 -11.09
C LYS A 174 -3.87 24.22 -10.72
N GLY A 175 -4.51 23.62 -11.69
CA GLY A 175 -5.21 22.35 -11.50
C GLY A 175 -4.25 21.16 -11.38
N PRO A 176 -4.71 20.00 -10.90
CA PRO A 176 -3.88 18.79 -10.85
C PRO A 176 -3.30 18.37 -12.21
N LEU A 177 -4.02 18.62 -13.31
CA LEU A 177 -3.57 18.31 -14.68
C LEU A 177 -2.38 19.18 -15.10
N GLU A 178 -2.45 20.48 -14.80
CA GLU A 178 -1.39 21.44 -15.13
C GLU A 178 -0.14 21.18 -14.29
N ILE A 179 -0.30 20.92 -13.00
CA ILE A 179 0.80 20.50 -12.11
C ILE A 179 1.42 19.19 -12.60
N GLY A 180 0.59 18.23 -13.07
CA GLY A 180 1.05 16.97 -13.64
C GLY A 180 1.94 17.19 -14.86
N MET A 181 1.49 18.01 -15.82
CA MET A 181 2.26 18.35 -17.02
C MET A 181 3.60 19.00 -16.68
N GLU A 182 3.61 19.94 -15.72
CA GLU A 182 4.85 20.59 -15.28
C GLU A 182 5.86 19.59 -14.70
N LEU A 183 5.39 18.58 -13.96
CA LEU A 183 6.27 17.52 -13.45
C LEU A 183 6.79 16.64 -14.57
N GLU A 184 5.95 16.29 -15.55
CA GLU A 184 6.33 15.51 -16.73
C GLU A 184 7.37 16.25 -17.59
N ASP A 185 7.17 17.55 -17.83
CA ASP A 185 8.12 18.40 -18.56
C ASP A 185 9.49 18.44 -17.87
N ASN A 186 9.51 18.61 -16.54
CA ASN A 186 10.75 18.61 -15.77
C ASN A 186 11.51 17.27 -15.88
N VAL A 187 10.77 16.16 -15.82
CA VAL A 187 11.36 14.82 -15.97
C VAL A 187 11.83 14.61 -17.41
N TRP A 188 11.08 15.05 -18.41
CA TRP A 188 11.44 14.97 -19.82
C TRP A 188 12.73 15.72 -20.13
N GLU A 189 12.89 16.94 -19.62
CA GLU A 189 14.14 17.70 -19.82
C GLU A 189 15.34 16.99 -19.16
N SER A 190 15.14 16.41 -17.98
CA SER A 190 16.19 15.61 -17.32
C SER A 190 16.57 14.38 -18.14
N TRP A 191 15.59 13.69 -18.72
CA TRP A 191 15.81 12.54 -19.60
C TRP A 191 16.51 12.95 -20.90
N LYS A 192 16.11 14.09 -21.49
CA LYS A 192 16.71 14.63 -22.72
C LYS A 192 18.18 14.97 -22.53
N ALA A 193 18.55 15.56 -21.39
CA ALA A 193 19.94 15.82 -21.05
C ALA A 193 20.75 14.52 -20.95
N TRP A 194 20.24 13.54 -20.20
CA TRP A 194 20.86 12.21 -20.09
C TRP A 194 20.99 11.49 -21.44
N ALA A 195 19.95 11.53 -22.28
CA ALA A 195 19.95 10.87 -23.58
C ALA A 195 20.99 11.48 -24.52
N ARG A 196 21.20 12.80 -24.47
CA ARG A 196 22.27 13.46 -25.23
C ARG A 196 23.64 12.99 -24.80
N GLU A 197 23.92 12.96 -23.49
CA GLU A 197 25.19 12.45 -22.96
C GLU A 197 25.42 10.99 -23.37
N GLN A 198 24.39 10.15 -23.36
CA GLN A 198 24.50 8.75 -23.81
C GLN A 198 24.77 8.62 -25.31
N ILE A 199 24.14 9.46 -26.14
CA ILE A 199 24.40 9.48 -27.58
C ILE A 199 25.86 9.88 -27.84
N ASP A 200 26.33 10.94 -27.17
CA ASP A 200 27.71 11.41 -27.28
C ASP A 200 28.72 10.32 -26.84
N ASP A 201 28.45 9.62 -25.74
CA ASP A 201 29.26 8.50 -25.25
C ASP A 201 29.27 7.33 -26.25
N GLU A 202 28.12 6.99 -26.84
CA GLU A 202 28.02 5.90 -27.82
C GLU A 202 28.74 6.26 -29.13
N GLU A 203 28.62 7.49 -29.61
CA GLU A 203 29.36 8.00 -30.76
C GLU A 203 30.87 7.98 -30.51
N ALA A 204 31.32 8.43 -29.34
CA ALA A 204 32.73 8.38 -28.95
C ALA A 204 33.23 6.93 -28.87
N ALA A 205 32.45 6.01 -28.31
CA ALA A 205 32.78 4.59 -28.26
C ALA A 205 32.85 3.99 -29.67
N ARG A 206 31.89 4.29 -30.56
CA ARG A 206 31.90 3.85 -31.97
C ARG A 206 33.13 4.39 -32.70
N ALA A 207 33.48 5.66 -32.51
CA ALA A 207 34.68 6.25 -33.10
C ALA A 207 35.97 5.58 -32.61
N GLN A 208 36.04 5.21 -31.33
CA GLN A 208 37.16 4.43 -30.76
C GLN A 208 37.21 2.99 -31.29
N MET A 209 36.06 2.36 -31.54
CA MET A 209 36.00 1.01 -32.14
C MET A 209 36.33 1.02 -33.64
N PHE A 210 36.03 2.13 -34.33
CA PHE A 210 36.28 2.31 -35.76
C PHE A 210 37.64 2.95 -36.07
N SER A 211 38.49 3.27 -35.07
CA SER A 211 39.82 3.84 -35.28
C SER A 211 40.87 2.83 -35.78
N GLY A 212 40.50 2.05 -36.80
CA GLY A 212 41.38 1.21 -37.59
C GLY A 212 41.17 1.50 -39.08
N VAL A 213 42.04 2.36 -39.63
CA VAL A 213 42.20 2.75 -41.06
C VAL A 213 41.21 3.81 -41.58
N PRO A 214 41.69 4.98 -42.07
CA PRO A 214 40.81 5.94 -42.72
C PRO A 214 40.43 5.42 -44.11
N SER A 215 39.15 5.20 -44.34
CA SER A 215 38.60 5.09 -45.69
C SER A 215 37.46 6.10 -45.85
N ASP A 216 37.42 6.69 -47.03
CA ASP A 216 36.68 7.89 -47.47
C ASP A 216 35.14 7.71 -47.52
N SER A 217 34.56 6.90 -46.62
CA SER A 217 33.15 6.49 -46.62
C SER A 217 32.26 7.29 -45.65
N THR A 218 32.84 8.19 -44.86
CA THR A 218 32.16 8.94 -43.79
C THR A 218 31.15 9.97 -44.30
N ASN A 219 31.23 10.39 -45.57
CA ASN A 219 30.29 11.36 -46.15
C ASN A 219 28.91 10.76 -46.50
N LEU A 220 28.75 9.44 -46.64
CA LEU A 220 27.44 8.85 -47.00
C LEU A 220 26.50 8.71 -45.80
N ALA A 221 27.02 8.32 -44.63
CA ALA A 221 26.21 8.03 -43.45
C ALA A 221 25.61 9.29 -42.80
N SER A 222 26.33 10.42 -42.86
CA SER A 222 25.84 11.72 -42.40
C SER A 222 24.67 12.24 -43.23
N ILE A 223 24.64 11.94 -44.53
CA ILE A 223 23.57 12.36 -45.45
C ILE A 223 22.28 11.54 -45.21
N GLU A 224 22.39 10.25 -44.89
CA GLU A 224 21.23 9.40 -44.57
C GLU A 224 20.61 9.73 -43.19
N PHE A 225 21.43 10.18 -42.24
CA PHE A 225 20.95 10.59 -40.91
C PHE A 225 20.18 11.93 -40.94
N ASP A 226 20.68 12.91 -41.70
CA ASP A 226 19.95 14.19 -41.88
C ASP A 226 18.64 13.99 -42.66
N ALA A 227 18.62 13.12 -43.67
CA ALA A 227 17.41 12.81 -44.43
C ALA A 227 16.32 12.13 -43.59
N SER A 228 16.69 11.26 -42.66
CA SER A 228 15.74 10.60 -41.75
C SER A 228 15.23 11.51 -40.63
N LEU A 229 16.02 12.53 -40.24
CA LEU A 229 15.58 13.56 -39.29
C LEU A 229 14.57 14.54 -39.93
N GLU A 230 14.77 14.87 -41.21
CA GLU A 230 13.90 15.77 -41.97
C GLU A 230 12.55 15.10 -42.32
N GLU A 231 12.54 13.80 -42.59
CA GLU A 231 11.31 13.02 -42.85
C GLU A 231 10.39 12.93 -41.61
N VAL A 232 10.95 12.88 -40.40
CA VAL A 232 10.19 12.86 -39.13
C VAL A 232 9.66 14.25 -38.76
N GLN A 233 10.33 15.32 -39.17
CA GLN A 233 9.88 16.70 -38.94
C GLN A 233 8.85 17.18 -39.99
N ALA A 234 8.82 16.56 -41.17
CA ALA A 234 7.95 16.93 -42.28
C ALA A 234 6.52 16.34 -42.22
N GLU A 235 6.16 15.58 -41.18
CA GLU A 235 4.79 15.11 -40.92
C GLU A 235 4.03 16.12 -40.04
N PRO A 236 3.32 17.12 -40.59
CA PRO A 236 2.40 17.93 -39.81
C PRO A 236 1.22 17.05 -39.35
N SER A 237 0.98 17.05 -38.04
CA SER A 237 -0.12 16.37 -37.37
C SER A 237 -1.44 16.41 -38.15
N VAL A 238 -1.89 15.26 -38.67
CA VAL A 238 -3.22 15.06 -39.27
C VAL A 238 -4.28 14.91 -38.16
N LEU A 239 -4.36 15.87 -37.24
CA LEU A 239 -5.43 15.95 -36.23
C LEU A 239 -5.90 17.39 -36.04
N GLY A 240 -6.21 18.04 -37.15
CA GLY A 240 -6.70 19.42 -37.15
C GLY A 240 -7.56 19.76 -38.35
N ARG A 241 -8.60 18.96 -38.65
CA ARG A 241 -9.77 19.37 -39.44
C ARG A 241 -10.78 18.22 -39.50
N ASN A 242 -11.86 18.35 -38.74
CA ASN A 242 -13.23 17.98 -39.14
C ASN A 242 -14.18 18.29 -37.99
N PHE A 243 -14.59 19.56 -37.87
CA PHE A 243 -15.89 19.96 -37.33
C PHE A 243 -16.22 21.35 -37.85
N GLN A 244 -16.99 21.41 -38.93
CA GLN A 244 -17.92 22.52 -39.26
C GLN A 244 -18.81 22.10 -40.43
N ALA A 245 -20.02 21.66 -40.10
CA ALA A 245 -21.32 22.02 -40.69
C ALA A 245 -22.37 21.10 -40.06
#